data_AF-A0A4Z1BJ06-F1
#
_entry.id   AF-A0A4Z1BJ06-F1
#
_cell.length_a   1.000
_cell.length_b   1.000
_cell.length_c   1.000
_cell.angle_alpha   90.00
_cell.angle_beta   90.00
_cell.angle_gamma   90.00
#
_symmetry.space_group_name_H-M   'P 1'
#
loop_
_entity.id
_entity.type
_entity.pdbx_description
1 polymer ?
#
loop_
_entity_poly.entity_id
_entity_poly.type
_entity_poly.pdbx_seq_one_letter_code
_entity_poly.pdbx_strand_id
1 'polypeptide(L)'
;MEKPILLLKQDLIKPIEQALERIEKIRQLKASNTDSIILEGLFILAISSFENSLNDTLRILLMNIPDKLDFKSENISKEELIDGNPLKQAVENKIISISYKNLTEIQKFFAKTTGLNETIISETLTNELLEIKATRNLLIHNNLVVNSIYKETAGINQREPNFEKKLIIDQNYLFSSLTTLRDILNKYKIKLLEKYSDFTRINAIKKLFRYIFNTPVMQFENEFEVDEENDIISTLKNSSRKNALSSSEKFYYDIWLAHSHGTRFEFNSGQFYSISNKDKLSFFMKNIDLLKSKEKPADDIGNCLTTIILDTKNKIV
;
A
#
# COMPACT_ATOMS: atom_id res chain seq x y z
N MET A 1 23.82 8.47 11.83
CA MET A 1 22.85 8.76 10.76
C MET A 1 21.63 7.92 11.02
N GLU A 2 20.46 8.53 11.09
CA GLU A 2 19.20 7.80 11.31
C GLU A 2 18.84 6.94 10.09
N LYS A 3 18.08 5.87 10.30
CA LYS A 3 17.62 4.99 9.21
C LYS A 3 16.67 5.78 8.31
N PRO A 4 16.91 5.84 6.99
CA PRO A 4 16.03 6.58 6.11
C PRO A 4 14.66 5.90 5.99
N ILE A 5 13.61 6.71 5.82
CA ILE A 5 12.29 6.22 5.43
C ILE A 5 12.32 5.89 3.93
N LEU A 6 12.05 4.63 3.59
CA LEU A 6 12.09 4.08 2.22
C LEU A 6 10.70 3.76 1.64
N LEU A 7 9.65 4.31 2.25
CA LEU A 7 8.28 4.20 1.76
C LEU A 7 8.18 4.69 0.31
N LEU A 8 7.46 3.94 -0.54
CA LEU A 8 7.09 4.38 -1.88
C LEU A 8 5.64 4.84 -1.89
N LYS A 9 5.37 5.96 -2.59
CA LYS A 9 4.00 6.46 -2.76
C LYS A 9 3.10 5.45 -3.47
N GLN A 10 3.66 4.62 -4.36
CA GLN A 10 2.93 3.55 -5.05
C GLN A 10 2.45 2.47 -4.07
N ASP A 11 3.28 2.09 -3.09
CA ASP A 11 2.86 1.13 -2.07
C ASP A 11 1.75 1.69 -1.18
N LEU A 12 1.83 2.99 -0.84
CA LEU A 12 0.85 3.65 0.01
C LEU A 12 -0.55 3.71 -0.62
N ILE A 13 -0.64 3.95 -1.93
CA ILE A 13 -1.91 4.07 -2.66
C ILE A 13 -2.45 2.72 -3.14
N LYS A 14 -1.60 1.69 -3.24
CA LYS A 14 -1.96 0.38 -3.80
C LYS A 14 -3.25 -0.22 -3.20
N PRO A 15 -3.48 -0.18 -1.86
CA PRO A 15 -4.73 -0.69 -1.30
C PRO A 15 -5.97 0.07 -1.80
N ILE A 16 -5.85 1.38 -1.99
CA ILE A 16 -6.93 2.23 -2.53
C ILE A 16 -7.18 1.87 -4.00
N GLU A 17 -6.14 1.67 -4.79
CA GLU A 17 -6.28 1.27 -6.20
C GLU A 17 -6.95 -0.10 -6.35
N GLN A 18 -6.56 -1.07 -5.52
CA GLN A 18 -7.17 -2.40 -5.48
C GLN A 18 -8.66 -2.33 -5.09
N ALA A 19 -9.02 -1.47 -4.13
CA ALA A 19 -10.42 -1.26 -3.75
C ALA A 19 -11.23 -0.56 -4.86
N LEU A 20 -10.66 0.43 -5.54
CA LEU A 20 -11.28 1.09 -6.69
C LEU A 20 -11.55 0.10 -7.83
N GLU A 21 -10.56 -0.74 -8.16
CA GLU A 21 -10.72 -1.80 -9.17
C GLU A 21 -11.83 -2.79 -8.77
N ARG A 22 -11.86 -3.20 -7.49
CA ARG A 22 -12.88 -4.11 -6.97
C ARG A 22 -14.27 -3.50 -6.99
N ILE A 23 -14.41 -2.21 -6.65
CA ILE A 23 -15.67 -1.46 -6.75
C ILE A 23 -16.15 -1.40 -8.20
N GLU A 24 -15.25 -1.21 -9.17
CA GLU A 24 -15.62 -1.19 -10.59
C GLU A 24 -16.09 -2.57 -11.07
N LYS A 25 -15.42 -3.65 -10.64
CA LYS A 25 -15.89 -5.03 -10.90
C LYS A 25 -17.28 -5.28 -10.32
N ILE A 26 -17.54 -4.81 -9.10
CA ILE A 26 -18.87 -4.91 -8.46
C ILE A 26 -19.92 -4.13 -9.26
N ARG A 27 -19.58 -2.92 -9.74
CA ARG A 27 -20.45 -2.10 -10.57
C ARG A 27 -20.82 -2.79 -11.89
N GLN A 28 -19.88 -3.50 -12.50
CA GLN A 28 -20.12 -4.29 -13.71
C GLN A 28 -21.06 -5.49 -13.43
N LEU A 29 -20.81 -6.24 -12.36
CA LEU A 29 -21.67 -7.37 -11.95
C LEU A 29 -23.10 -6.92 -11.61
N LYS A 30 -23.25 -5.74 -11.00
CA LYS A 30 -24.57 -5.15 -10.69
C LYS A 30 -25.42 -4.93 -11.95
N ALA A 31 -24.83 -4.64 -13.10
CA ALA A 31 -25.58 -4.37 -14.34
C ALA A 31 -26.38 -5.58 -14.85
N SER A 32 -26.01 -6.79 -14.45
CA SER A 32 -26.64 -8.04 -14.90
C SER A 32 -27.51 -8.73 -13.83
N ASN A 33 -27.68 -8.14 -12.63
CA ASN A 33 -28.31 -8.80 -11.49
C ASN A 33 -29.41 -7.95 -10.83
N THR A 34 -30.58 -8.53 -10.62
CA THR A 34 -31.72 -7.93 -9.89
C THR A 34 -32.06 -8.67 -8.59
N ASP A 35 -31.41 -9.80 -8.32
CA ASP A 35 -31.65 -10.61 -7.12
C ASP A 35 -31.17 -9.88 -5.85
N SER A 36 -32.05 -9.78 -4.86
CA SER A 36 -31.78 -9.03 -3.63
C SER A 36 -30.62 -9.59 -2.82
N ILE A 37 -30.45 -10.91 -2.76
CA ILE A 37 -29.37 -11.56 -2.01
C ILE A 37 -28.03 -11.24 -2.68
N ILE A 38 -27.99 -11.28 -4.02
CA ILE A 38 -26.80 -10.89 -4.77
C ILE A 38 -26.46 -9.42 -4.53
N LEU A 39 -27.45 -8.52 -4.58
CA LEU A 39 -27.24 -7.09 -4.34
C LEU A 39 -26.74 -6.80 -2.92
N GLU A 40 -27.31 -7.46 -1.91
CA GLU A 40 -26.87 -7.39 -0.51
C GLU A 40 -25.42 -7.88 -0.34
N GLY A 41 -25.06 -9.00 -0.98
CA GLY A 41 -23.70 -9.52 -0.97
C GLY A 41 -22.70 -8.57 -1.63
N LEU A 42 -23.04 -8.02 -2.80
CA LEU A 42 -22.21 -7.03 -3.50
C LEU A 42 -22.04 -5.75 -2.68
N PHE A 43 -23.07 -5.30 -1.98
CA PHE A 43 -23.03 -4.15 -1.07
C PHE A 43 -22.03 -4.36 0.08
N ILE A 44 -22.10 -5.52 0.76
CA ILE A 44 -21.15 -5.87 1.84
C ILE A 44 -19.71 -5.93 1.30
N LEU A 45 -19.51 -6.53 0.13
CA LEU A 45 -18.18 -6.65 -0.48
C LEU A 45 -17.58 -5.29 -0.81
N ALA A 46 -18.39 -4.34 -1.31
CA ALA A 46 -17.93 -3.00 -1.63
C ALA A 46 -17.47 -2.23 -0.38
N ILE A 47 -18.27 -2.28 0.69
CA ILE A 47 -17.95 -1.58 1.96
C ILE A 47 -16.74 -2.22 2.63
N SER A 48 -16.66 -3.54 2.65
CA SER A 48 -15.48 -4.25 3.18
C SER A 48 -14.21 -3.87 2.41
N SER A 49 -14.31 -3.75 1.08
CA SER A 49 -13.16 -3.33 0.24
C SER A 49 -12.72 -1.90 0.56
N PHE A 50 -13.68 -0.99 0.76
CA PHE A 50 -13.42 0.37 1.18
C PHE A 50 -12.71 0.42 2.55
N GLU A 51 -13.27 -0.23 3.58
CA GLU A 51 -12.73 -0.20 4.94
C GLU A 51 -11.33 -0.82 5.01
N ASN A 52 -11.14 -1.97 4.35
CA ASN A 52 -9.83 -2.61 4.28
C ASN A 52 -8.80 -1.74 3.59
N SER A 53 -9.15 -1.01 2.53
CA SER A 53 -8.19 -0.13 1.86
C SER A 53 -7.65 0.97 2.78
N LEU A 54 -8.50 1.57 3.62
CA LEU A 54 -8.06 2.58 4.59
C LEU A 54 -7.15 1.97 5.64
N ASN A 55 -7.51 0.79 6.17
CA ASN A 55 -6.72 0.07 7.15
C ASN A 55 -5.36 -0.37 6.60
N ASP A 56 -5.34 -0.89 5.38
CA ASP A 56 -4.11 -1.35 4.71
C ASP A 56 -3.19 -0.16 4.38
N THR A 57 -3.73 0.96 3.93
CA THR A 57 -2.97 2.20 3.75
C THR A 57 -2.37 2.68 5.07
N LEU A 58 -3.12 2.65 6.17
CA LEU A 58 -2.61 3.00 7.49
C LEU A 58 -1.50 2.03 7.94
N ARG A 59 -1.68 0.73 7.71
CA ARG A 59 -0.67 -0.29 8.04
C ARG A 59 0.64 -0.02 7.32
N ILE A 60 0.59 0.20 6.01
CA ILE A 60 1.78 0.49 5.19
C ILE A 60 2.48 1.74 5.73
N LEU A 61 1.72 2.80 6.02
CA LEU A 61 2.28 4.05 6.54
C LEU A 61 2.94 3.87 7.91
N LEU A 62 2.24 3.24 8.86
CA LEU A 62 2.71 3.08 10.25
C LEU A 62 3.89 2.11 10.36
N MET A 63 3.94 1.09 9.50
CA MET A 63 5.10 0.19 9.42
C MET A 63 6.36 0.88 8.88
N ASN A 64 6.20 1.93 8.05
CA ASN A 64 7.31 2.70 7.49
C ASN A 64 7.65 3.95 8.28
N ILE A 65 6.69 4.53 9.01
CA ILE A 65 6.83 5.74 9.81
C ILE A 65 6.18 5.52 11.19
N PRO A 66 6.82 4.72 12.07
CA PRO A 66 6.26 4.36 13.37
C PRO A 66 5.99 5.56 14.29
N ASP A 67 6.72 6.66 14.12
CA ASP A 67 6.57 7.89 14.91
C ASP A 67 5.16 8.52 14.79
N LYS A 68 4.37 8.08 13.82
CA LYS A 68 2.97 8.48 13.65
C LYS A 68 2.00 7.71 14.56
N LEU A 69 2.48 6.71 15.28
CA LEU A 69 1.73 6.05 16.36
C LEU A 69 1.55 7.03 17.51
N ASP A 70 0.31 7.29 17.90
CA ASP A 70 -0.04 8.30 18.89
C ASP A 70 -0.11 7.77 20.34
N PHE A 71 0.52 6.63 20.63
CA PHE A 71 0.62 6.08 21.98
C PHE A 71 2.03 6.25 22.56
N LYS A 72 2.10 6.53 23.86
CA LYS A 72 3.38 6.66 24.59
C LYS A 72 4.01 5.30 24.92
N SER A 73 3.17 4.27 25.07
CA SER A 73 3.56 2.90 25.40
C SER A 73 2.44 1.95 24.98
N GLU A 74 2.80 0.79 24.42
CA GLU A 74 1.88 -0.31 24.12
C GLU A 74 2.26 -1.49 25.02
N ASN A 75 1.27 -2.14 25.62
CA ASN A 75 1.51 -3.37 26.38
C ASN A 75 1.67 -4.53 25.40
N ILE A 76 2.89 -5.04 25.28
CA ILE A 76 3.22 -6.19 24.45
C ILE A 76 3.43 -7.39 25.38
N SER A 77 2.72 -8.49 25.12
CA SER A 77 2.85 -9.71 25.93
C SER A 77 4.18 -10.40 25.65
N LYS A 78 4.56 -11.36 26.50
CA LYS A 78 5.83 -12.09 26.35
C LYS A 78 5.81 -12.97 25.10
N GLU A 79 4.65 -13.54 24.80
CA GLU A 79 4.39 -14.36 23.62
C GLU A 79 4.63 -13.53 22.34
N GLU A 80 4.13 -12.29 22.31
CA GLU A 80 4.28 -11.36 21.19
C GLU A 80 5.74 -10.90 20.96
N LEU A 81 6.53 -10.82 22.05
CA LEU A 81 7.97 -10.56 21.94
C LEU A 81 8.73 -11.76 21.35
N ILE A 82 8.28 -12.99 21.63
CA ILE A 82 8.89 -14.22 21.11
C ILE A 82 8.61 -14.38 19.61
N ASP A 83 7.42 -13.96 19.14
CA ASP A 83 7.03 -13.97 17.72
C ASP A 83 7.82 -12.98 16.84
N GLY A 84 8.64 -12.11 17.45
CA GLY A 84 9.74 -11.42 16.78
C GLY A 84 9.37 -10.15 15.99
N ASN A 85 8.14 -9.64 16.11
CA ASN A 85 7.77 -8.36 15.47
C ASN A 85 6.80 -7.50 16.31
N PRO A 86 7.28 -6.94 17.44
CA PRO A 86 6.47 -6.11 18.34
C PRO A 86 5.88 -4.87 17.67
N LEU A 87 6.58 -4.28 16.69
CA LEU A 87 6.06 -3.14 15.94
C LEU A 87 4.84 -3.51 15.10
N LYS A 88 4.92 -4.61 14.35
CA LYS A 88 3.79 -5.09 13.53
C LYS A 88 2.57 -5.33 14.41
N GLN A 89 2.76 -5.96 15.56
CA GLN A 89 1.69 -6.20 16.53
C GLN A 89 1.04 -4.91 17.02
N ALA A 90 1.85 -3.94 17.45
CA ALA A 90 1.34 -2.66 17.94
C ALA A 90 0.57 -1.90 16.85
N VAL A 91 1.02 -1.99 15.59
CA VAL A 91 0.30 -1.43 14.44
C VAL A 91 -1.03 -2.14 14.21
N GLU A 92 -1.08 -3.48 14.23
CA GLU A 92 -2.34 -4.22 14.07
C GLU A 92 -3.33 -3.91 15.20
N ASN A 93 -2.88 -3.95 16.46
CA ASN A 93 -3.72 -3.63 17.62
C ASN A 93 -4.32 -2.24 17.48
N LYS A 94 -3.51 -1.26 17.05
CA LYS A 94 -3.97 0.11 16.82
C LYS A 94 -5.01 0.17 15.71
N ILE A 95 -4.76 -0.44 14.55
CA ILE A 95 -5.69 -0.42 13.41
C ILE A 95 -7.01 -1.10 13.77
N ILE A 96 -6.96 -2.24 14.46
CA ILE A 96 -8.14 -2.95 14.95
C ILE A 96 -8.93 -2.05 15.91
N SER A 97 -8.26 -1.42 16.87
CA SER A 97 -8.92 -0.51 17.84
C SER A 97 -9.63 0.66 17.17
N ILE A 98 -9.07 1.21 16.08
CA ILE A 98 -9.67 2.29 15.30
C ILE A 98 -10.81 1.78 14.42
N SER A 99 -10.70 0.58 13.86
CA SER A 99 -11.70 0.01 12.95
C SER A 99 -13.08 -0.18 13.61
N TYR A 100 -13.11 -0.35 14.94
CA TYR A 100 -14.34 -0.45 15.73
C TYR A 100 -14.95 0.89 16.14
N LYS A 101 -14.27 2.00 15.86
CA LYS A 101 -14.75 3.35 16.20
C LYS A 101 -15.81 3.85 15.23
N ASN A 102 -16.44 4.98 15.58
CA ASN A 102 -17.37 5.63 14.66
C ASN A 102 -16.64 6.22 13.44
N LEU A 103 -17.37 6.45 12.35
CA LEU A 103 -16.79 6.90 11.09
C LEU A 103 -15.98 8.19 11.21
N THR A 104 -16.48 9.16 11.98
CA THR A 104 -15.81 10.45 12.17
C THR A 104 -14.46 10.26 12.86
N GLU A 105 -14.38 9.39 13.87
CA GLU A 105 -13.12 9.04 14.52
C GLU A 105 -12.15 8.33 13.57
N ILE A 106 -12.65 7.41 12.72
CA ILE A 106 -11.83 6.74 11.70
C ILE A 106 -11.27 7.77 10.71
N GLN A 107 -12.10 8.68 10.18
CA GLN A 107 -11.67 9.71 9.24
C GLN A 107 -10.66 10.67 9.87
N LYS A 108 -10.89 11.12 11.11
CA LYS A 108 -9.93 11.96 11.86
C LYS A 108 -8.62 11.25 12.07
N PHE A 109 -8.64 10.00 12.51
CA PHE A 109 -7.43 9.21 12.70
C PHE A 109 -6.69 9.01 11.38
N PHE A 110 -7.41 8.71 10.30
CA PHE A 110 -6.84 8.56 8.97
C PHE A 110 -6.17 9.86 8.50
N ALA A 111 -6.86 10.99 8.58
CA ALA A 111 -6.35 12.30 8.19
C ALA A 111 -5.12 12.70 9.01
N LYS A 112 -5.21 12.62 10.35
CA LYS A 112 -4.10 12.91 11.27
C LYS A 112 -2.88 12.04 10.97
N THR A 113 -3.07 10.73 10.86
CA THR A 113 -1.97 9.78 10.63
C THR A 113 -1.34 10.01 9.26
N THR A 114 -2.15 10.21 8.20
CA THR A 114 -1.63 10.48 6.85
C THR A 114 -1.07 11.89 6.69
N GLY A 115 -1.32 12.81 7.63
CA GLY A 115 -0.89 14.21 7.54
C GLY A 115 -1.71 15.02 6.52
N LEU A 116 -2.96 14.60 6.35
CA LEU A 116 -3.96 15.16 5.46
C LEU A 116 -4.94 16.07 6.23
N ASN A 117 -5.65 16.95 5.54
CA ASN A 117 -6.68 17.79 6.15
C ASN A 117 -7.94 16.95 6.48
N GLU A 118 -8.50 17.12 7.68
CA GLU A 118 -9.74 16.44 8.09
C GLU A 118 -10.94 16.78 7.18
N THR A 119 -10.93 17.95 6.53
CA THR A 119 -12.01 18.41 5.64
C THR A 119 -11.86 17.97 4.19
N ILE A 120 -11.02 16.96 3.89
CA ILE A 120 -10.88 16.44 2.52
C ILE A 120 -12.18 15.83 2.01
N ILE A 121 -12.91 15.17 2.89
CA ILE A 121 -14.23 14.62 2.60
C ILE A 121 -15.26 15.68 2.97
N SER A 122 -16.13 16.01 2.01
CA SER A 122 -17.19 16.98 2.25
C SER A 122 -18.22 16.43 3.24
N GLU A 123 -18.95 17.32 3.90
CA GLU A 123 -20.03 16.95 4.80
C GLU A 123 -21.08 16.08 4.09
N THR A 124 -21.42 16.40 2.84
CA THR A 124 -22.34 15.60 2.01
C THR A 124 -21.88 14.15 1.87
N LEU A 125 -20.63 13.91 1.44
CA LEU A 125 -20.08 12.56 1.28
C LEU A 125 -19.94 11.84 2.63
N THR A 126 -19.69 12.59 3.69
CA THR A 126 -19.63 12.04 5.06
C THR A 126 -20.99 11.54 5.49
N ASN A 127 -22.06 12.30 5.26
CA ASN A 127 -23.43 11.92 5.58
C ASN A 127 -23.92 10.73 4.74
N GLU A 128 -23.53 10.66 3.45
CA GLU A 128 -23.79 9.48 2.61
C GLU A 128 -23.07 8.24 3.16
N LEU A 129 -21.79 8.36 3.53
CA LEU A 129 -21.03 7.24 4.07
C LEU A 129 -21.55 6.78 5.45
N LEU A 130 -22.05 7.69 6.29
CA LEU A 130 -22.72 7.35 7.55
C LEU A 130 -23.93 6.44 7.29
N GLU A 131 -24.81 6.85 6.37
CA GLU A 131 -26.01 6.09 6.01
C GLU A 131 -25.64 4.71 5.43
N ILE A 132 -24.65 4.65 4.53
CA ILE A 132 -24.17 3.40 3.92
C ILE A 132 -23.66 2.43 5.00
N LYS A 133 -22.83 2.91 5.94
CA LYS A 133 -22.32 2.09 7.04
C LYS A 133 -23.43 1.66 8.00
N ALA A 134 -24.38 2.53 8.31
CA ALA A 134 -25.52 2.19 9.15
C ALA A 134 -26.39 1.11 8.50
N THR A 135 -26.66 1.21 7.19
CA THR A 135 -27.37 0.17 6.42
C THR A 135 -26.59 -1.15 6.42
N ARG A 136 -25.25 -1.13 6.27
CA ARG A 136 -24.42 -2.34 6.35
C ARG A 136 -24.51 -3.02 7.71
N ASN A 137 -24.43 -2.24 8.78
CA ASN A 137 -24.58 -2.78 10.13
C ASN A 137 -25.98 -3.36 10.34
N LEU A 138 -27.02 -2.71 9.81
CA LEU A 138 -28.39 -3.20 9.88
C LEU A 138 -28.60 -4.49 9.09
N LEU A 139 -27.98 -4.62 7.92
CA LEU A 139 -28.00 -5.84 7.11
C LEU A 139 -27.39 -7.01 7.88
N ILE A 140 -26.20 -6.82 8.44
CA ILE A 140 -25.46 -7.88 9.14
C ILE A 140 -26.14 -8.29 10.45
N HIS A 141 -26.63 -7.31 11.23
CA HIS A 141 -27.08 -7.57 12.60
C HIS A 141 -28.59 -7.69 12.75
N ASN A 142 -29.38 -7.18 11.81
CA ASN A 142 -30.85 -7.13 11.96
C ASN A 142 -31.61 -7.34 10.64
N ASN A 143 -31.01 -7.99 9.63
CA ASN A 143 -31.65 -8.30 8.35
C ASN A 143 -32.40 -7.09 7.73
N LEU A 144 -31.76 -5.91 7.77
CA LEU A 144 -32.27 -4.63 7.28
C LEU A 144 -33.52 -4.08 7.99
N VAL A 145 -33.93 -4.65 9.13
CA VAL A 145 -35.05 -4.14 9.93
C VAL A 145 -34.59 -2.96 10.78
N VAL A 146 -35.21 -1.79 10.62
CA VAL A 146 -34.83 -0.54 11.29
C VAL A 146 -34.94 -0.67 12.82
N ASN A 147 -33.84 -0.35 13.51
CA ASN A 147 -33.71 -0.35 14.96
C ASN A 147 -33.14 1.00 15.47
N SER A 148 -32.96 1.14 16.79
CA SER A 148 -32.43 2.36 17.41
C SER A 148 -31.02 2.69 16.93
N ILE A 149 -30.15 1.69 16.80
CA ILE A 149 -28.75 1.85 16.36
C ILE A 149 -28.69 2.46 14.95
N TYR A 150 -29.52 2.01 14.02
CA TYR A 150 -29.59 2.62 12.67
C TYR A 150 -29.97 4.10 12.74
N LYS A 151 -31.00 4.45 13.51
CA LYS A 151 -31.43 5.85 13.65
C LYS A 151 -30.36 6.75 14.24
N GLU A 152 -29.61 6.25 15.22
CA GLU A 152 -28.54 6.99 15.87
C GLU A 152 -27.32 7.19 14.96
N THR A 153 -27.09 6.28 14.01
CA THR A 153 -25.84 6.23 13.22
C THR A 153 -25.98 6.63 11.75
N ALA A 154 -27.18 6.56 11.16
CA ALA A 154 -27.42 6.89 9.76
C ALA A 154 -27.33 8.40 9.45
N GLY A 155 -27.35 9.25 10.48
CA GLY A 155 -27.27 10.70 10.34
C GLY A 155 -28.45 11.29 9.58
N ILE A 156 -28.23 12.46 8.95
CA ILE A 156 -29.31 13.20 8.26
C ILE A 156 -29.87 12.49 7.02
N ASN A 157 -29.14 11.51 6.47
CA ASN A 157 -29.52 10.79 5.25
C ASN A 157 -30.33 9.52 5.53
N GLN A 158 -30.78 9.30 6.77
CA GLN A 158 -31.62 8.17 7.16
C GLN A 158 -32.78 7.94 6.17
N ARG A 159 -32.91 6.70 5.68
CA ARG A 159 -33.88 6.36 4.62
C ARG A 159 -35.29 6.06 5.13
N GLU A 160 -35.43 5.62 6.38
CA GLU A 160 -36.71 5.20 6.94
C GLU A 160 -36.82 5.66 8.41
N PRO A 161 -37.77 6.57 8.74
CA PRO A 161 -37.98 7.08 10.09
C PRO A 161 -38.69 6.10 11.03
N ASN A 162 -39.38 5.07 10.54
CA ASN A 162 -40.18 4.18 11.39
C ASN A 162 -39.39 2.93 11.82
N PHE A 163 -39.59 2.51 13.06
CA PHE A 163 -39.04 1.24 13.55
C PHE A 163 -39.70 0.05 12.85
N GLU A 164 -39.01 -1.09 12.84
CA GLU A 164 -39.50 -2.39 12.34
C GLU A 164 -39.80 -2.44 10.82
N LYS A 165 -39.63 -1.32 10.12
CA LYS A 165 -39.63 -1.29 8.66
C LYS A 165 -38.33 -1.87 8.11
N LYS A 166 -38.44 -2.61 7.01
CA LYS A 166 -37.29 -3.22 6.35
C LYS A 166 -36.77 -2.29 5.25
N LEU A 167 -35.48 -1.96 5.31
CA LEU A 167 -34.79 -1.27 4.22
C LEU A 167 -34.58 -2.23 3.04
N ILE A 168 -34.49 -1.68 1.84
CA ILE A 168 -34.19 -2.43 0.62
C ILE A 168 -32.85 -1.95 0.06
N ILE A 169 -31.99 -2.88 -0.34
CA ILE A 169 -30.80 -2.61 -1.14
C ILE A 169 -31.15 -2.95 -2.58
N ASP A 170 -31.67 -1.96 -3.29
CA ASP A 170 -31.97 -2.10 -4.72
C ASP A 170 -30.75 -1.70 -5.56
N GLN A 171 -30.89 -1.82 -6.88
CA GLN A 171 -29.84 -1.45 -7.82
C GLN A 171 -29.44 0.03 -7.74
N ASN A 172 -30.38 0.93 -7.44
CA ASN A 172 -30.11 2.37 -7.39
C ASN A 172 -29.30 2.71 -6.15
N TYR A 173 -29.71 2.16 -5.01
CA TYR A 173 -29.02 2.31 -3.74
C TYR A 173 -27.62 1.69 -3.77
N LEU A 174 -27.46 0.49 -4.35
CA LEU A 174 -26.14 -0.09 -4.55
C LEU A 174 -25.27 0.82 -5.44
N PHE A 175 -25.81 1.35 -6.53
CA PHE A 175 -25.06 2.22 -7.45
C PHE A 175 -24.63 3.55 -6.81
N SER A 176 -25.54 4.22 -6.08
CA SER A 176 -25.19 5.45 -5.37
C SER A 176 -24.13 5.17 -4.31
N SER A 177 -24.28 4.07 -3.55
CA SER A 177 -23.30 3.64 -2.55
C SER A 177 -21.91 3.42 -3.16
N LEU A 178 -21.82 2.69 -4.28
CA LEU A 178 -20.56 2.47 -4.98
C LEU A 178 -19.92 3.78 -5.46
N THR A 179 -20.75 4.74 -5.90
CA THR A 179 -20.28 6.05 -6.35
C THR A 179 -19.69 6.85 -5.18
N THR A 180 -20.40 6.94 -4.05
CA THR A 180 -19.90 7.59 -2.83
C THR A 180 -18.56 6.97 -2.36
N LEU A 181 -18.48 5.63 -2.26
CA LEU A 181 -17.26 4.94 -1.84
C LEU A 181 -16.09 5.25 -2.77
N ARG A 182 -16.32 5.18 -4.09
CA ARG A 182 -15.32 5.47 -5.11
C ARG A 182 -14.83 6.92 -5.04
N ASP A 183 -15.74 7.87 -4.88
CA ASP A 183 -15.40 9.29 -4.85
C ASP A 183 -14.57 9.65 -3.60
N ILE A 184 -14.90 9.07 -2.45
CA ILE A 184 -14.11 9.22 -1.23
C ILE A 184 -12.70 8.63 -1.41
N LEU A 185 -12.59 7.41 -1.95
CA LEU A 185 -11.29 6.78 -2.22
C LEU A 185 -10.44 7.57 -3.20
N ASN A 186 -11.03 8.10 -4.27
CA ASN A 186 -10.33 8.95 -5.23
C ASN A 186 -9.81 10.24 -4.59
N LYS A 187 -10.60 10.88 -3.72
CA LYS A 187 -10.15 12.05 -2.95
C LYS A 187 -8.93 11.73 -2.09
N TYR A 188 -8.96 10.61 -1.36
CA TYR A 188 -7.79 10.18 -0.60
C TYR A 188 -6.59 9.85 -1.49
N LYS A 189 -6.79 9.12 -2.59
CA LYS A 189 -5.73 8.78 -3.55
C LYS A 189 -5.01 10.03 -4.05
N ILE A 190 -5.75 11.02 -4.55
CA ILE A 190 -5.20 12.28 -5.08
C ILE A 190 -4.41 13.01 -4.00
N LYS A 191 -4.98 13.17 -2.80
CA LYS A 191 -4.32 13.89 -1.71
C LYS A 191 -3.11 13.17 -1.13
N LEU A 192 -3.10 11.84 -1.10
CA LEU A 192 -1.92 11.06 -0.75
C LEU A 192 -0.81 11.19 -1.80
N LEU A 193 -1.16 11.14 -3.08
CA LEU A 193 -0.19 11.34 -4.18
C LEU A 193 0.46 12.73 -4.13
N GLU A 194 -0.32 13.77 -3.86
CA GLU A 194 0.18 15.13 -3.65
C GLU A 194 1.10 15.19 -2.42
N LYS A 195 0.63 14.69 -1.26
CA LYS A 195 1.35 14.78 0.03
C LYS A 195 2.68 14.01 0.05
N TYR A 196 2.72 12.86 -0.63
CA TYR A 196 3.86 11.95 -0.67
C TYR A 196 4.55 11.97 -2.05
N SER A 197 4.49 13.09 -2.77
CA SER A 197 5.07 13.25 -4.11
C SER A 197 6.53 12.80 -4.19
N ASP A 198 7.30 13.13 -3.15
CA ASP A 198 8.75 12.91 -3.03
C ASP A 198 9.12 11.49 -2.61
N PHE A 199 8.14 10.66 -2.26
CA PHE A 199 8.34 9.25 -1.90
C PHE A 199 8.42 8.39 -3.16
N THR A 200 9.33 8.78 -4.05
CA THR A 200 9.65 8.09 -5.30
C THR A 200 10.71 7.02 -5.08
N ARG A 201 10.78 6.08 -6.01
CA ARG A 201 11.79 5.03 -5.98
C ARG A 201 13.20 5.62 -6.08
N ILE A 202 13.43 6.59 -6.97
CA ILE A 202 14.71 7.30 -7.08
C ILE A 202 15.11 7.91 -5.73
N ASN A 203 14.19 8.60 -5.05
CA ASN A 203 14.50 9.22 -3.77
C ASN A 203 14.75 8.19 -2.65
N ALA A 204 14.00 7.10 -2.61
CA ALA A 204 14.25 6.00 -1.69
C ALA A 204 15.65 5.40 -1.91
N ILE A 205 16.03 5.14 -3.16
CA ILE A 205 17.33 4.57 -3.50
C ILE A 205 18.47 5.57 -3.22
N LYS A 206 18.32 6.86 -3.54
CA LYS A 206 19.27 7.93 -3.16
C LYS A 206 19.50 7.96 -1.65
N LYS A 207 18.42 7.91 -0.85
CA LYS A 207 18.49 7.89 0.62
C LYS A 207 19.19 6.62 1.14
N LEU A 208 18.86 5.45 0.58
CA LEU A 208 19.50 4.19 0.94
C LEU A 208 20.99 4.21 0.59
N PHE A 209 21.35 4.69 -0.59
CA PHE A 209 22.74 4.81 -1.04
C PHE A 209 23.54 5.72 -0.08
N ARG A 210 23.03 6.91 0.25
CA ARG A 210 23.67 7.85 1.19
C ARG A 210 23.79 7.29 2.61
N TYR A 211 22.86 6.42 3.03
CA TYR A 211 22.93 5.75 4.33
C TYR A 211 24.01 4.63 4.36
N ILE A 212 24.23 3.96 3.23
CA ILE A 212 25.27 2.95 3.10
C ILE A 212 26.64 3.62 2.98
N PHE A 213 26.78 4.52 2.01
CA PHE A 213 28.00 5.24 1.66
C PHE A 213 27.98 6.65 2.27
N ASN A 214 28.57 6.77 3.46
CA ASN A 214 28.65 8.05 4.17
C ASN A 214 29.85 8.90 3.73
N THR A 215 30.74 8.36 2.90
CA THR A 215 31.96 9.03 2.47
C THR A 215 31.67 9.97 1.29
N PRO A 216 32.33 11.14 1.21
CA PRO A 216 32.16 12.06 0.09
C PRO A 216 32.71 11.49 -1.24
N VAL A 217 33.39 10.33 -1.19
CA VAL A 217 33.94 9.62 -2.34
C VAL A 217 32.82 9.05 -3.21
N MET A 218 31.77 8.52 -2.59
CA MET A 218 30.63 7.87 -3.24
C MET A 218 29.41 8.76 -3.19
N GLN A 219 29.20 9.53 -4.25
CA GLN A 219 27.97 10.31 -4.44
C GLN A 219 27.10 9.61 -5.48
N PHE A 220 25.83 9.43 -5.17
CA PHE A 220 24.89 8.70 -6.03
C PHE A 220 24.86 9.27 -7.45
N GLU A 221 24.88 10.59 -7.56
CA GLU A 221 24.80 11.34 -8.81
C GLU A 221 26.03 11.17 -9.70
N ASN A 222 27.17 10.75 -9.12
CA ASN A 222 28.40 10.45 -9.85
C ASN A 222 28.42 9.01 -10.38
N GLU A 223 27.61 8.12 -9.80
CA GLU A 223 27.64 6.67 -10.07
C GLU A 223 26.49 6.25 -10.99
N PHE A 224 25.35 6.93 -10.94
CA PHE A 224 24.14 6.52 -11.65
C PHE A 224 23.50 7.66 -12.46
N GLU A 225 22.90 7.29 -13.58
CA GLU A 225 21.95 8.11 -14.31
C GLU A 225 20.51 7.80 -13.87
N VAL A 226 19.66 8.82 -13.86
CA VAL A 226 18.27 8.72 -13.44
C VAL A 226 17.34 9.31 -14.49
N ASP A 227 16.22 8.65 -14.69
CA ASP A 227 15.07 9.13 -15.44
C ASP A 227 13.99 9.51 -14.43
N GLU A 228 13.92 10.81 -14.12
CA GLU A 228 12.97 11.34 -13.13
C GLU A 228 11.51 11.25 -13.59
N GLU A 229 11.26 11.24 -14.91
CA GLU A 229 9.91 11.14 -15.47
C GLU A 229 9.32 9.75 -15.24
N ASN A 230 10.12 8.71 -15.49
CA ASN A 230 9.69 7.32 -15.35
C ASN A 230 9.98 6.71 -13.97
N ASP A 231 10.65 7.44 -13.07
CA ASP A 231 11.11 6.97 -11.76
C ASP A 231 12.04 5.73 -11.87
N ILE A 232 12.95 5.77 -12.85
CA ILE A 232 13.88 4.69 -13.21
C ILE A 232 15.32 5.12 -12.96
N ILE A 233 16.15 4.18 -12.49
CA ILE A 233 17.60 4.31 -12.47
C ILE A 233 18.13 3.52 -13.66
N SER A 234 18.83 4.19 -14.57
CA SER A 234 19.24 3.62 -15.84
C SER A 234 20.56 2.86 -15.72
N THR A 235 21.69 3.54 -15.95
CA THR A 235 22.99 2.93 -16.19
C THR A 235 24.06 3.46 -15.23
N LEU A 236 25.08 2.63 -15.01
CA LEU A 236 26.30 3.01 -14.31
C LEU A 236 27.12 3.99 -15.14
N LYS A 237 27.52 5.09 -14.50
CA LYS A 237 28.54 5.99 -15.05
C LYS A 237 29.91 5.30 -14.91
N ASN A 238 30.81 5.54 -15.88
CA ASN A 238 32.20 5.05 -15.86
C ASN A 238 33.08 5.80 -14.84
N SER A 239 32.60 6.03 -13.62
CA SER A 239 33.23 6.90 -12.61
C SER A 239 34.02 6.16 -11.55
N SER A 240 34.14 4.83 -11.64
CA SER A 240 34.49 3.94 -10.52
C SER A 240 35.72 4.38 -9.71
N ARG A 241 35.47 5.21 -8.68
CA ARG A 241 36.41 5.46 -7.57
C ARG A 241 36.48 4.27 -6.62
N LYS A 242 36.08 3.07 -7.10
CA LYS A 242 36.02 1.81 -6.37
C LYS A 242 37.33 1.49 -5.66
N ASN A 243 38.46 1.86 -6.26
CA ASN A 243 39.79 1.63 -5.67
C ASN A 243 40.02 2.41 -4.37
N ALA A 244 39.36 3.56 -4.18
CA ALA A 244 39.43 4.39 -2.99
C ALA A 244 38.47 3.96 -1.86
N LEU A 245 37.67 2.92 -2.07
CA LEU A 245 36.72 2.42 -1.07
C LEU A 245 37.40 1.49 -0.05
N SER A 246 36.92 1.56 1.19
CA SER A 246 37.26 0.57 2.22
C SER A 246 36.73 -0.82 1.85
N SER A 247 37.28 -1.88 2.46
CA SER A 247 36.84 -3.26 2.19
C SER A 247 35.34 -3.46 2.46
N SER A 248 34.79 -2.82 3.51
CA SER A 248 33.35 -2.87 3.80
C SER A 248 32.51 -2.12 2.77
N GLU A 249 32.95 -0.96 2.29
CA GLU A 249 32.22 -0.22 1.25
C GLU A 249 32.26 -0.94 -0.10
N LYS A 250 33.40 -1.57 -0.44
CA LYS A 250 33.52 -2.43 -1.62
C LYS A 250 32.50 -3.56 -1.58
N PHE A 251 32.38 -4.24 -0.44
CA PHE A 251 31.37 -5.29 -0.24
C PHE A 251 29.94 -4.80 -0.46
N TYR A 252 29.56 -3.67 0.14
CA TYR A 252 28.22 -3.09 -0.07
C TYR A 252 27.98 -2.72 -1.53
N TYR A 253 28.97 -2.12 -2.19
CA TYR A 253 28.88 -1.71 -3.58
C TYR A 253 28.78 -2.92 -4.53
N ASP A 254 29.55 -3.97 -4.28
CA ASP A 254 29.50 -5.20 -5.06
C ASP A 254 28.13 -5.89 -4.93
N ILE A 255 27.56 -5.97 -3.73
CA ILE A 255 26.19 -6.46 -3.54
C ILE A 255 25.18 -5.59 -4.29
N TRP A 256 25.33 -4.27 -4.21
CA TRP A 256 24.46 -3.30 -4.88
C TRP A 256 24.46 -3.51 -6.39
N LEU A 257 25.64 -3.58 -7.01
CA LEU A 257 25.78 -3.82 -8.45
C LEU A 257 25.23 -5.17 -8.87
N ALA A 258 25.43 -6.21 -8.06
CA ALA A 258 24.92 -7.53 -8.36
C ALA A 258 23.39 -7.58 -8.39
N HIS A 259 22.73 -6.91 -7.45
CA HIS A 259 21.27 -6.89 -7.35
C HIS A 259 20.60 -5.89 -8.30
N SER A 260 21.26 -4.77 -8.62
CA SER A 260 20.69 -3.75 -9.52
C SER A 260 20.94 -4.04 -11.00
N HIS A 261 22.09 -4.59 -11.36
CA HIS A 261 22.53 -4.74 -12.75
C HIS A 261 22.88 -6.19 -13.14
N GLY A 262 22.60 -7.16 -12.27
CA GLY A 262 22.86 -8.58 -12.55
C GLY A 262 24.35 -8.93 -12.70
N THR A 263 25.25 -8.06 -12.21
CA THR A 263 26.69 -8.34 -12.23
C THR A 263 27.01 -9.52 -11.31
N ARG A 264 27.97 -10.36 -11.71
CA ARG A 264 28.35 -11.51 -10.88
C ARG A 264 29.01 -11.02 -9.59
N PHE A 265 28.42 -11.40 -8.46
CA PHE A 265 29.02 -11.19 -7.14
C PHE A 265 29.98 -12.35 -6.84
N GLU A 266 31.28 -12.08 -6.91
CA GLU A 266 32.29 -13.06 -6.51
C GLU A 266 32.69 -12.82 -5.05
N PHE A 267 32.23 -13.69 -4.16
CA PHE A 267 32.66 -13.66 -2.77
C PHE A 267 34.11 -14.13 -2.70
N ASN A 268 35.03 -13.19 -2.50
CA ASN A 268 36.44 -13.52 -2.36
C ASN A 268 36.69 -14.18 -0.99
N SER A 269 36.64 -15.52 -0.95
CA SER A 269 36.71 -16.34 0.26
C SER A 269 38.00 -16.18 1.08
N GLY A 270 39.03 -15.53 0.51
CA GLY A 270 40.29 -15.20 1.19
C GLY A 270 40.28 -13.87 1.96
N GLN A 271 39.20 -13.09 1.93
CA GLN A 271 39.11 -11.80 2.64
C GLN A 271 37.94 -11.81 3.63
N PHE A 272 38.26 -11.70 4.93
CA PHE A 272 37.25 -11.44 5.94
C PHE A 272 36.85 -9.96 5.89
N TYR A 273 35.61 -9.69 5.48
CA TYR A 273 35.05 -8.35 5.56
C TYR A 273 34.71 -8.03 7.01
N SER A 274 35.39 -7.06 7.62
CA SER A 274 34.94 -6.51 8.90
C SER A 274 33.70 -5.65 8.64
N ILE A 275 32.52 -6.22 8.87
CA ILE A 275 31.27 -5.46 8.80
C ILE A 275 31.16 -4.68 10.11
N SER A 276 31.61 -3.43 10.06
CA SER A 276 31.62 -2.52 11.21
C SER A 276 30.22 -2.24 11.75
N ASN A 277 29.16 -2.47 10.96
CA ASN A 277 27.79 -2.18 11.35
C ASN A 277 26.79 -3.24 10.83
N LYS A 278 26.51 -4.25 11.67
CA LYS A 278 25.53 -5.32 11.38
C LYS A 278 24.12 -4.79 11.13
N ASP A 279 23.72 -3.73 11.83
CA ASP A 279 22.38 -3.12 11.66
C ASP A 279 22.23 -2.46 10.29
N LYS A 280 23.29 -1.79 9.80
CA LYS A 280 23.35 -1.22 8.45
C LYS A 280 23.21 -2.32 7.39
N LEU A 281 23.91 -3.44 7.55
CA LEU A 281 23.77 -4.59 6.64
C LEU A 281 22.36 -5.18 6.70
N SER A 282 21.83 -5.43 7.89
CA SER A 282 20.47 -5.97 8.05
C SER A 282 19.43 -5.07 7.40
N PHE A 283 19.55 -3.75 7.60
CA PHE A 283 18.68 -2.76 6.96
C PHE A 283 18.82 -2.76 5.44
N PHE A 284 20.05 -2.82 4.91
CA PHE A 284 20.27 -2.90 3.47
C PHE A 284 19.67 -4.18 2.87
N MET A 285 19.94 -5.35 3.46
CA MET A 285 19.45 -6.63 2.96
C MET A 285 17.93 -6.72 2.99
N LYS A 286 17.27 -6.16 4.02
CA LYS A 286 15.79 -6.06 4.08
C LYS A 286 15.19 -5.20 2.96
N ASN A 287 15.98 -4.31 2.38
CA ASN A 287 15.54 -3.32 1.39
C ASN A 287 16.21 -3.54 0.03
N ILE A 288 16.90 -4.65 -0.18
CA ILE A 288 17.68 -4.89 -1.40
C ILE A 288 16.81 -5.03 -2.65
N ASP A 289 15.56 -5.44 -2.47
CA ASP A 289 14.57 -5.54 -3.54
C ASP A 289 14.17 -4.18 -4.12
N LEU A 290 14.41 -3.07 -3.41
CA LEU A 290 14.30 -1.72 -3.99
C LEU A 290 15.25 -1.53 -5.18
N LEU A 291 16.30 -2.34 -5.30
CA LEU A 291 17.27 -2.24 -6.38
C LEU A 291 16.86 -3.00 -7.65
N LYS A 292 15.92 -3.95 -7.55
CA LYS A 292 15.47 -4.76 -8.69
C LYS A 292 14.76 -3.88 -9.71
N SER A 293 15.27 -3.78 -10.93
CA SER A 293 14.64 -2.99 -12.00
C SER A 293 13.16 -3.33 -12.12
N LYS A 294 12.31 -2.33 -12.42
CA LYS A 294 10.98 -2.65 -12.96
C LYS A 294 11.25 -3.41 -14.25
N GLU A 295 10.71 -4.62 -14.39
CA GLU A 295 10.52 -5.20 -15.70
C GLU A 295 9.79 -4.13 -16.51
N LYS A 296 10.39 -3.68 -17.63
CA LYS A 296 9.67 -2.81 -18.56
C LYS A 296 8.35 -3.51 -18.86
N PRO A 297 7.19 -2.84 -18.76
CA PRO A 297 5.95 -3.40 -19.30
C PRO A 297 6.23 -3.82 -20.74
N ALA A 298 5.87 -5.05 -21.07
CA ALA A 298 6.12 -5.67 -22.36
C ALA A 298 5.21 -5.08 -23.45
N ASP A 299 5.31 -3.78 -23.69
CA ASP A 299 4.70 -3.10 -24.83
C ASP A 299 5.82 -2.77 -25.83
N ASP A 300 6.41 -3.81 -26.43
CA ASP A 300 7.02 -3.80 -27.78
C ASP A 300 7.59 -5.17 -28.21
N ILE A 301 6.81 -6.24 -28.09
CA ILE A 301 7.01 -7.44 -28.91
C ILE A 301 5.71 -7.74 -29.65
N GLY A 302 5.38 -6.85 -30.58
CA GLY A 302 4.63 -7.27 -31.75
C GLY A 302 5.44 -8.34 -32.50
N ASN A 303 4.78 -9.46 -32.82
CA ASN A 303 5.24 -10.50 -33.73
C ASN A 303 6.54 -11.24 -33.36
N CYS A 304 6.48 -12.23 -32.46
CA CYS A 304 7.41 -13.38 -32.55
C CYS A 304 7.00 -14.67 -31.79
N LEU A 305 5.70 -14.98 -31.64
CA LEU A 305 5.25 -16.22 -30.99
C LEU A 305 4.21 -16.99 -31.82
N THR A 306 4.51 -17.24 -33.10
CA THR A 306 3.70 -18.17 -33.92
C THR A 306 4.54 -19.18 -34.73
N THR A 307 5.71 -19.56 -34.22
CA THR A 307 6.46 -20.70 -34.80
C THR A 307 7.30 -21.32 -33.70
N ILE A 308 6.87 -22.47 -33.18
CA ILE A 308 7.59 -23.55 -32.46
C ILE A 308 6.56 -24.31 -31.60
N ILE A 309 5.42 -24.73 -32.17
CA ILE A 309 4.67 -25.89 -31.66
C ILE A 309 3.98 -26.50 -32.90
N LEU A 310 4.70 -27.28 -33.71
CA LEU A 310 4.08 -28.23 -34.65
C LEU A 310 5.06 -29.26 -35.26
N ASP A 311 6.19 -29.59 -34.61
CA ASP A 311 7.17 -30.51 -35.24
C ASP A 311 7.72 -31.62 -34.32
N THR A 312 6.87 -32.22 -33.48
CA THR A 312 7.22 -33.43 -32.71
C THR A 312 6.15 -34.52 -32.72
N LYS A 313 5.32 -34.58 -33.77
CA LYS A 313 4.46 -35.74 -34.06
C LYS A 313 4.66 -36.20 -35.49
N ASN A 314 5.74 -36.93 -35.75
CA ASN A 314 5.82 -38.02 -36.74
C ASN A 314 7.24 -38.61 -36.74
N LYS A 315 7.47 -39.61 -35.89
CA LYS A 315 8.53 -40.62 -36.05
C LYS A 315 8.32 -41.79 -35.07
N ILE A 316 7.27 -42.57 -35.31
CA ILE A 316 7.19 -43.99 -34.92
C ILE A 316 6.38 -44.70 -36.01
N VAL A 317 7.09 -45.25 -37.01
CA VAL A 317 6.89 -46.57 -37.63
C VAL A 317 8.27 -47.03 -38.05
#